data_AF-A0A182IPG8-F1
#
_entry.id   AF-A0A182IPG8-F1
#
_cell.length_a   1.000
_cell.length_b   1.000
_cell.length_c   1.000
_cell.angle_alpha   90.00
_cell.angle_beta   90.00
_cell.angle_gamma   90.00
#
_symmetry.space_group_name_H-M   'P 1'
#
loop_
_entity.id
_entity.type
_entity.pdbx_description
1 polymer ?
#
loop_
_entity_poly.entity_id
_entity_poly.type
_entity_poly.pdbx_seq_one_letter_code
_entity_poly.pdbx_strand_id
1 'polypeptide(L)'
;MLGYAVFLVAIILVACPSHSTTAHSNFFDAIKGCLQFDDVPGYNDTQMYFATDKFRNVGRTHNSRYIRLGVVGDNDGHIRFGRSPYPYDETVVEIVLGGWWNTQSVFRQQVRKRDHSFDNVLLKEASTPRVMSRSRPLVFQMEVFDNGRIQLTKDGERRPFLEYGAIKGCLQFDNVPGYDDVQVYFPTSLFRNMERTPTSRVFRMGVVGKNDGHIRFGRSAFPYGDTVVEIVLSGWANTKSAGRLQTRGMDNKANNVLLQDAPTPRLLSDSRPLVFKMEVFDDGLVQLTRDREIRPFFEFKYSKADLTAEYIAFTKWDVNMIYFYDCPL
;
A
#
# COMPACT_ATOMS: atom_id res chain seq x y z
N MET A 1 -14.03 70.57 -42.39
CA MET A 1 -12.87 70.21 -41.56
C MET A 1 -13.33 69.22 -40.51
N LEU A 2 -12.67 68.07 -40.44
CA LEU A 2 -13.04 66.86 -39.69
C LEU A 2 -13.08 67.11 -38.17
N GLY A 3 -14.18 66.72 -37.53
CA GLY A 3 -14.22 66.49 -36.08
C GLY A 3 -13.86 65.03 -35.79
N TYR A 4 -12.71 64.80 -35.17
CA TYR A 4 -12.30 63.48 -34.69
C TYR A 4 -13.04 63.17 -33.37
N ALA A 5 -13.95 62.20 -33.41
CA ALA A 5 -14.50 61.59 -32.21
C ALA A 5 -13.49 60.57 -31.65
N VAL A 6 -12.89 60.89 -30.50
CA VAL A 6 -12.01 59.96 -29.77
C VAL A 6 -12.89 58.99 -28.99
N PHE A 7 -12.92 57.73 -29.40
CA PHE A 7 -13.50 56.63 -28.63
C PHE A 7 -12.51 56.20 -27.54
N LEU A 8 -12.83 56.51 -26.28
CA LEU A 8 -12.16 55.95 -25.11
C LEU A 8 -12.66 54.52 -24.88
N VAL A 9 -11.86 53.53 -25.27
CA VAL A 9 -12.08 52.12 -24.92
C VAL A 9 -11.59 51.93 -23.48
N ALA A 10 -12.52 51.81 -22.54
CA ALA A 10 -12.22 51.40 -21.18
C ALA A 10 -11.90 49.90 -21.16
N ILE A 11 -10.62 49.54 -21.03
CA ILE A 11 -10.19 48.17 -20.77
C ILE A 11 -10.51 47.86 -19.31
N ILE A 12 -11.59 47.12 -19.08
CA ILE A 12 -11.89 46.51 -17.79
C ILE A 12 -10.90 45.36 -17.60
N LEU A 13 -9.83 45.61 -16.85
CA LEU A 13 -8.98 44.54 -16.32
C LEU A 13 -9.83 43.73 -15.32
N VAL A 14 -10.39 42.63 -15.80
CA VAL A 14 -10.95 41.60 -14.92
C VAL A 14 -9.76 40.99 -14.17
N ALA A 15 -9.53 41.48 -12.96
CA ALA A 15 -8.62 40.84 -12.02
C ALA A 15 -9.20 39.44 -11.73
N CYS A 16 -8.60 38.41 -12.32
CA CYS A 16 -8.77 37.05 -11.83
C CYS A 16 -8.41 37.08 -10.33
N PRO A 17 -9.30 36.65 -9.42
CA PRO A 17 -8.92 36.48 -8.03
C PRO A 17 -7.92 35.33 -7.98
N SER A 18 -6.63 35.67 -8.03
CA SER A 18 -5.56 34.80 -7.55
C SER A 18 -5.97 34.36 -6.16
N HIS A 19 -6.26 33.06 -6.00
CA HIS A 19 -6.46 32.46 -4.69
C HIS A 19 -5.13 32.58 -3.94
N SER A 20 -4.97 33.70 -3.23
CA SER A 20 -3.95 33.78 -2.20
C SER A 20 -4.35 32.74 -1.16
N THR A 21 -3.48 31.77 -0.93
CA THR A 21 -3.50 30.97 0.29
C THR A 21 -3.26 31.93 1.44
N THR A 22 -4.34 32.52 1.96
CA THR A 22 -4.27 33.32 3.18
C THR A 22 -3.88 32.38 4.30
N ALA A 23 -2.63 32.48 4.74
CA ALA A 23 -2.19 31.85 5.96
C ALA A 23 -2.94 32.51 7.13
N HIS A 24 -4.12 31.99 7.45
CA HIS A 24 -4.83 32.40 8.66
C HIS A 24 -4.04 31.91 9.87
N SER A 25 -3.76 32.81 10.81
CA SER A 25 -3.18 32.42 12.09
C SER A 25 -4.21 31.61 12.87
N ASN A 26 -3.88 30.37 13.25
CA ASN A 26 -4.75 29.60 14.12
C ASN A 26 -4.73 30.15 15.55
N PHE A 27 -5.90 30.19 16.18
CA PHE A 27 -6.05 30.68 17.56
C PHE A 27 -5.75 29.61 18.62
N PHE A 28 -5.42 28.38 18.19
CA PHE A 28 -5.11 27.29 19.09
C PHE A 28 -3.60 27.25 19.36
N ASP A 29 -3.20 27.63 20.57
CA ASP A 29 -1.80 27.58 21.01
C ASP A 29 -1.15 26.21 20.77
N ALA A 30 -1.93 25.12 20.93
CA ALA A 30 -1.47 23.75 20.73
C ALA A 30 -0.97 23.47 19.30
N ILE A 31 -1.40 24.22 18.28
CA ILE A 31 -1.02 24.02 16.87
C ILE A 31 -0.46 25.29 16.22
N LYS A 32 -0.02 26.26 17.04
CA LYS A 32 0.52 27.54 16.55
C LYS A 32 1.61 27.33 15.49
N GLY A 33 1.46 28.01 14.35
CA GLY A 33 2.41 27.93 13.23
C GLY A 33 2.16 26.80 12.23
N CYS A 34 1.13 25.97 12.44
CA CYS A 34 0.63 25.05 11.41
C CYS A 34 -0.07 25.82 10.28
N LEU A 35 -0.03 25.24 9.06
CA LEU A 35 -0.91 25.65 7.98
C LEU A 35 -2.36 25.30 8.38
N GLN A 36 -3.29 26.24 8.16
CA GLN A 36 -4.72 26.03 8.41
C GLN A 36 -5.44 25.75 7.09
N PHE A 37 -6.35 24.78 7.12
CA PHE A 37 -7.27 24.46 6.04
C PHE A 37 -8.65 24.25 6.65
N ASP A 38 -9.52 25.25 6.50
CA ASP A 38 -10.85 25.34 7.13
C ASP A 38 -12.00 25.24 6.12
N ASP A 39 -11.75 25.49 4.84
CA ASP A 39 -12.68 25.22 3.73
C ASP A 39 -12.60 23.74 3.28
N VAL A 40 -12.86 22.82 4.21
CA VAL A 40 -12.77 21.38 3.97
C VAL A 40 -13.99 20.90 3.17
N PRO A 41 -13.82 20.34 1.96
CA PRO A 41 -14.94 19.88 1.15
C PRO A 41 -15.65 18.68 1.80
N GLY A 42 -16.93 18.49 1.48
CA GLY A 42 -17.72 17.36 1.97
C GLY A 42 -17.15 16.03 1.50
N TYR A 43 -17.52 14.94 2.17
CA TYR A 43 -16.95 13.61 1.90
C TYR A 43 -17.09 13.16 0.43
N ASN A 44 -18.20 13.54 -0.23
CA ASN A 44 -18.50 13.17 -1.60
C ASN A 44 -17.95 14.14 -2.65
N ASP A 45 -17.48 15.31 -2.23
CA ASP A 45 -17.01 16.35 -3.13
C ASP A 45 -15.60 16.05 -3.65
N THR A 46 -15.17 16.80 -4.67
CA THR A 46 -13.80 16.74 -5.17
C THR A 46 -12.83 17.23 -4.09
N GLN A 47 -11.88 16.37 -3.74
CA GLN A 47 -10.97 16.61 -2.64
C GLN A 47 -9.73 17.37 -3.09
N MET A 48 -9.24 18.25 -2.22
CA MET A 48 -7.95 18.93 -2.44
C MET A 48 -6.83 18.10 -1.83
N TYR A 49 -5.85 17.71 -2.65
CA TYR A 49 -4.63 17.05 -2.21
C TYR A 49 -3.46 18.04 -2.20
N PHE A 50 -2.76 18.10 -1.09
CA PHE A 50 -1.59 18.95 -0.92
C PHE A 50 -0.31 18.14 -1.08
N ALA A 51 0.59 18.61 -1.93
CA ALA A 51 1.89 17.97 -2.13
C ALA A 51 2.74 18.14 -0.85
N THR A 52 3.10 17.01 -0.24
CA THR A 52 3.79 16.99 1.08
C THR A 52 5.26 17.43 0.99
N ASP A 53 5.85 17.47 -0.19
CA ASP A 53 7.17 18.05 -0.45
C ASP A 53 7.21 19.57 -0.25
N LYS A 54 6.06 20.24 -0.33
CA LYS A 54 5.90 21.68 -0.06
C LYS A 54 5.71 22.00 1.43
N PHE A 55 5.56 21.00 2.29
CA PHE A 55 5.36 21.20 3.71
C PHE A 55 6.70 21.49 4.40
N ARG A 56 6.73 22.55 5.21
CA ARG A 56 7.96 22.99 5.91
C ARG A 56 8.39 22.05 7.04
N ASN A 57 7.44 21.35 7.66
CA ASN A 57 7.65 20.61 8.91
C ASN A 57 7.44 19.09 8.74
N VAL A 58 7.93 18.51 7.64
CA VAL A 58 7.92 17.05 7.44
C VAL A 58 9.16 16.47 8.08
N GLY A 59 8.95 15.68 9.14
CA GLY A 59 10.00 14.90 9.76
C GLY A 59 10.35 13.67 8.93
N ARG A 60 11.61 13.26 9.00
CA ARG A 60 12.11 12.06 8.31
C ARG A 60 12.99 11.26 9.27
N THR A 61 12.79 9.96 9.29
CA THR A 61 13.74 9.01 9.87
C THR A 61 14.45 8.27 8.72
N HIS A 62 15.25 7.24 9.04
CA HIS A 62 15.87 6.38 8.03
C HIS A 62 14.87 5.55 7.21
N ASN A 63 13.62 5.41 7.66
CA ASN A 63 12.64 4.49 7.07
C ASN A 63 11.18 4.98 7.19
N SER A 64 10.98 6.26 7.51
CA SER A 64 9.65 6.82 7.69
C SER A 64 9.64 8.33 7.44
N ARG A 65 8.44 8.82 7.17
CA ARG A 65 8.11 10.25 7.15
C ARG A 65 7.01 10.49 8.17
N TYR A 66 7.11 11.58 8.91
CA TYR A 66 6.09 11.94 9.87
C TYR A 66 5.66 13.40 9.75
N ILE A 67 4.37 13.62 9.98
CA ILE A 67 3.72 14.93 9.88
C ILE A 67 2.89 15.12 11.14
N ARG A 68 3.04 16.28 11.78
CA ARG A 68 2.19 16.68 12.90
C ARG A 68 0.93 17.35 12.35
N LEU A 69 -0.23 16.86 12.76
CA LEU A 69 -1.54 17.28 12.27
C LEU A 69 -2.45 17.66 13.44
N GLY A 70 -3.44 18.52 13.15
CA GLY A 70 -4.50 18.90 14.08
C GLY A 70 -5.84 18.84 13.39
N VAL A 71 -6.84 18.19 14.01
CA VAL A 71 -8.21 18.12 13.47
C VAL A 71 -9.20 18.58 14.54
N VAL A 72 -10.12 19.48 14.18
CA VAL A 72 -11.19 20.01 15.04
C VAL A 72 -12.54 19.65 14.39
N GLY A 73 -13.48 19.14 15.17
CA GLY A 73 -14.79 18.71 14.69
C GLY A 73 -15.47 17.75 15.67
N ASP A 74 -16.76 17.45 15.49
CA ASP A 74 -17.49 16.52 16.37
C ASP A 74 -17.05 15.06 16.23
N ASN A 75 -16.92 14.65 14.98
CA ASN A 75 -16.76 13.28 14.51
C ASN A 75 -16.36 13.34 13.04
N ASP A 76 -16.08 12.17 12.46
CA ASP A 76 -15.87 11.96 11.03
C ASP A 76 -14.78 12.87 10.42
N GLY A 77 -13.66 13.00 11.13
CA GLY A 77 -12.47 13.66 10.59
C GLY A 77 -11.79 12.78 9.54
N HIS A 78 -11.88 13.15 8.27
CA HIS A 78 -11.28 12.39 7.17
C HIS A 78 -9.92 12.94 6.75
N ILE A 79 -8.92 12.07 6.66
CA ILE A 79 -7.60 12.39 6.10
C ILE A 79 -7.28 11.37 5.02
N ARG A 80 -6.83 11.83 3.85
CA ARG A 80 -6.46 10.97 2.73
C ARG A 80 -5.06 11.30 2.27
N PHE A 81 -4.31 10.27 1.90
CA PHE A 81 -3.00 10.46 1.27
C PHE A 81 -2.76 9.41 0.19
N GLY A 82 -2.05 9.83 -0.85
CA GLY A 82 -1.77 9.06 -2.05
C GLY A 82 -0.57 9.64 -2.80
N ARG A 83 -0.31 9.11 -4.00
CA ARG A 83 0.85 9.49 -4.83
C ARG A 83 0.56 10.66 -5.78
N SER A 84 -0.71 10.94 -6.06
CA SER A 84 -1.16 11.92 -7.05
C SER A 84 -2.08 12.97 -6.41
N PRO A 85 -2.06 14.24 -6.87
CA PRO A 85 -3.03 15.24 -6.46
C PRO A 85 -4.45 14.99 -7.00
N TYR A 86 -4.60 14.09 -7.98
CA TYR A 86 -5.89 13.70 -8.58
C TYR A 86 -5.98 12.17 -8.68
N PRO A 87 -6.14 11.45 -7.56
CA PRO A 87 -6.06 9.99 -7.53
C PRO A 87 -7.37 9.32 -7.97
N TYR A 88 -7.95 9.77 -9.10
CA TYR A 88 -9.11 9.08 -9.68
C TYR A 88 -8.66 7.74 -10.26
N ASP A 89 -9.44 6.70 -9.98
CA ASP A 89 -9.17 5.30 -10.35
C ASP A 89 -7.89 4.75 -9.68
N GLU A 90 -7.32 5.47 -8.72
CA GLU A 90 -6.18 5.06 -7.90
C GLU A 90 -6.61 4.74 -6.47
N THR A 91 -5.86 3.87 -5.80
CA THR A 91 -6.06 3.57 -4.38
C THR A 91 -5.32 4.58 -3.51
N VAL A 92 -6.06 5.23 -2.62
CA VAL A 92 -5.50 6.06 -1.54
C VAL A 92 -5.72 5.40 -0.18
N VAL A 93 -4.90 5.76 0.80
CA VAL A 93 -5.20 5.45 2.20
C VAL A 93 -6.06 6.56 2.76
N GLU A 94 -7.17 6.16 3.40
CA GLU A 94 -8.04 7.04 4.16
C GLU A 94 -8.00 6.67 5.65
N ILE A 95 -7.92 7.71 6.46
CA ILE A 95 -8.05 7.67 7.90
C ILE A 95 -9.37 8.34 8.23
N VAL A 96 -10.20 7.67 9.03
CA VAL A 96 -11.39 8.26 9.62
C VAL A 96 -11.16 8.36 11.12
N LEU A 97 -11.17 9.57 11.65
CA LEU A 97 -11.03 9.88 13.06
C LEU A 97 -12.42 10.10 13.65
N GLY A 98 -12.70 9.45 14.77
CA GLY A 98 -13.97 9.65 15.48
C GLY A 98 -15.20 9.33 14.63
N GLY A 99 -15.15 8.28 13.80
CA GLY A 99 -16.31 7.77 13.09
C GLY A 99 -17.37 7.17 14.01
N TRP A 100 -18.55 6.90 13.43
CA TRP A 100 -19.71 6.34 14.13
C TRP A 100 -20.04 7.11 15.40
N TRP A 101 -20.33 8.40 15.26
CA TRP A 101 -20.62 9.30 16.38
C TRP A 101 -19.46 9.40 17.38
N ASN A 102 -18.21 9.51 16.87
CA ASN A 102 -17.01 9.66 17.69
C ASN A 102 -16.75 8.47 18.61
N THR A 103 -17.05 7.25 18.15
CA THR A 103 -16.81 6.03 18.94
C THR A 103 -15.58 5.25 18.47
N GLN A 104 -15.19 5.41 17.21
CA GLN A 104 -14.19 4.56 16.56
C GLN A 104 -13.33 5.36 15.58
N SER A 105 -12.15 4.84 15.25
CA SER A 105 -11.32 5.35 14.17
C SER A 105 -10.86 4.19 13.29
N VAL A 106 -10.75 4.44 11.98
CA VAL A 106 -10.38 3.41 11.01
C VAL A 106 -9.29 3.86 10.06
N PHE A 107 -8.47 2.90 9.64
CA PHE A 107 -7.76 2.97 8.37
C PHE A 107 -8.55 2.20 7.33
N ARG A 108 -8.66 2.73 6.13
CA ARG A 108 -9.24 2.04 4.97
C ARG A 108 -8.54 2.44 3.68
N GLN A 109 -8.60 1.59 2.68
CA GLN A 109 -8.30 1.98 1.31
C GLN A 109 -9.56 2.57 0.69
N GLN A 110 -9.40 3.62 -0.10
CA GLN A 110 -10.45 4.16 -0.92
C GLN A 110 -9.97 4.18 -2.37
N VAL A 111 -10.83 3.72 -3.29
CA VAL A 111 -10.71 4.02 -4.72
C VAL A 111 -11.88 4.90 -5.09
N ARG A 112 -11.62 6.08 -5.66
CA ARG A 112 -12.66 6.96 -6.18
C ARG A 112 -12.60 6.98 -7.69
N LYS A 113 -13.71 6.64 -8.34
CA LYS A 113 -13.83 6.61 -9.79
C LYS A 113 -14.18 8.00 -10.32
N ARG A 114 -13.96 8.21 -11.61
CA ARG A 114 -14.27 9.50 -12.29
C ARG A 114 -15.75 9.87 -12.26
N ASP A 115 -16.63 8.89 -12.12
CA ASP A 115 -18.07 9.08 -11.97
C ASP A 115 -18.49 9.43 -10.52
N HIS A 116 -17.52 9.72 -9.65
CA HIS A 116 -17.67 10.02 -8.22
C HIS A 116 -18.13 8.84 -7.36
N SER A 117 -18.35 7.65 -7.92
CA SER A 117 -18.51 6.44 -7.12
C SER A 117 -17.22 6.10 -6.40
N PHE A 118 -17.32 5.45 -5.25
CA PHE A 118 -16.15 5.06 -4.46
C PHE A 118 -16.34 3.68 -3.84
N ASP A 119 -15.23 2.97 -3.73
CA ASP A 119 -15.13 1.68 -3.05
C ASP A 119 -14.21 1.86 -1.83
N ASN A 120 -14.70 1.44 -0.66
CA ASN A 120 -14.00 1.54 0.61
C ASN A 120 -13.69 0.15 1.15
N VAL A 121 -12.43 -0.08 1.48
CA VAL A 121 -11.93 -1.35 1.99
C VAL A 121 -11.33 -1.15 3.37
N LEU A 122 -12.01 -1.65 4.41
CA LEU A 122 -11.55 -1.53 5.79
C LEU A 122 -10.22 -2.26 6.00
N LEU A 123 -9.20 -1.52 6.46
CA LEU A 123 -7.88 -2.06 6.78
C LEU A 123 -7.71 -2.32 8.28
N LYS A 124 -8.19 -1.40 9.11
CA LYS A 124 -8.09 -1.47 10.57
C LYS A 124 -9.18 -0.65 11.20
N GLU A 125 -9.69 -1.14 12.33
CA GLU A 125 -10.60 -0.44 13.21
C GLU A 125 -10.06 -0.45 14.64
N ALA A 126 -10.29 0.63 15.38
CA ALA A 126 -10.02 0.72 16.80
C ALA A 126 -11.12 1.53 17.50
N SER A 127 -11.45 1.13 18.73
CA SER A 127 -12.32 1.92 19.59
C SER A 127 -11.58 3.17 20.07
N THR A 128 -12.12 4.34 19.75
CA THR A 128 -11.54 5.65 20.08
C THR A 128 -12.65 6.62 20.52
N PRO A 129 -13.37 6.32 21.62
CA PRO A 129 -14.49 7.13 22.03
C PRO A 129 -14.06 8.54 22.41
N ARG A 130 -14.78 9.54 21.88
CA ARG A 130 -14.55 10.97 22.14
C ARG A 130 -13.14 11.44 21.77
N VAL A 131 -12.57 10.87 20.71
CA VAL A 131 -11.23 11.25 20.23
C VAL A 131 -11.22 12.63 19.58
N MET A 132 -12.34 13.05 18.98
CA MET A 132 -12.52 14.38 18.38
C MET A 132 -13.33 15.33 19.27
N SER A 133 -13.20 16.64 19.04
CA SER A 133 -13.93 17.69 19.76
C SER A 133 -14.13 18.94 18.89
N ARG A 134 -15.29 19.61 19.02
CA ARG A 134 -15.58 20.91 18.37
C ARG A 134 -14.69 22.05 18.87
N SER A 135 -14.21 21.96 20.11
CA SER A 135 -13.58 23.09 20.80
C SER A 135 -12.10 22.86 21.10
N ARG A 136 -11.58 21.66 20.84
CA ARG A 136 -10.17 21.32 21.07
C ARG A 136 -9.63 20.49 19.91
N PRO A 137 -8.51 20.89 19.29
CA PRO A 137 -7.90 20.09 18.26
C PRO A 137 -7.40 18.76 18.82
N LEU A 138 -7.72 17.67 18.13
CA LEU A 138 -6.97 16.43 18.25
C LEU A 138 -5.64 16.65 17.54
N VAL A 139 -4.57 16.80 18.33
CA VAL A 139 -3.21 16.97 17.81
C VAL A 139 -2.45 15.64 17.90
N PHE A 140 -1.87 15.23 16.79
CA PHE A 140 -1.18 13.95 16.70
C PHE A 140 -0.10 13.98 15.61
N GLN A 141 0.89 13.10 15.77
CA GLN A 141 1.82 12.73 14.73
C GLN A 141 1.23 11.59 13.90
N MET A 142 1.14 11.79 12.59
CA MET A 142 0.98 10.71 11.62
C MET A 142 2.35 10.32 11.10
N GLU A 143 2.75 9.07 11.31
CA GLU A 143 4.00 8.51 10.80
C GLU A 143 3.71 7.40 9.80
N VAL A 144 4.25 7.54 8.60
CA VAL A 144 4.14 6.58 7.50
C VAL A 144 5.53 5.99 7.27
N PHE A 145 5.65 4.68 7.48
CA PHE A 145 6.88 3.93 7.30
C PHE A 145 6.97 3.42 5.85
N ASP A 146 8.18 3.25 5.36
CA ASP A 146 8.46 2.76 4.00
C ASP A 146 7.93 1.33 3.78
N ASN A 147 7.70 0.57 4.85
CA ASN A 147 7.07 -0.75 4.81
C ASN A 147 5.52 -0.72 4.86
N GLY A 148 4.91 0.45 4.64
CA GLY A 148 3.45 0.62 4.63
C GLY A 148 2.78 0.59 5.99
N ARG A 149 3.54 0.47 7.09
CA ARG A 149 3.00 0.72 8.43
C ARG A 149 2.65 2.19 8.59
N ILE A 150 1.53 2.47 9.25
CA ILE A 150 1.06 3.81 9.57
C ILE A 150 0.72 3.85 11.06
N GLN A 151 1.19 4.88 11.75
CA GLN A 151 0.94 5.09 13.17
C GLN A 151 0.41 6.50 13.41
N LEU A 152 -0.63 6.62 14.24
CA LEU A 152 -1.13 7.87 14.76
C LEU A 152 -0.87 7.92 16.26
N THR A 153 -0.04 8.86 16.70
CA THR A 153 0.35 9.04 18.10
C THR A 153 -0.06 10.43 18.55
N LYS A 154 -0.89 10.54 19.59
CA LYS A 154 -1.28 11.84 20.13
C LYS A 154 -0.06 12.59 20.63
N ASP A 155 -0.11 13.90 20.52
CA ASP A 155 0.96 14.76 21.02
C ASP A 155 1.21 14.54 22.52
N GLY A 156 2.48 14.36 22.88
CA GLY A 156 2.91 14.07 24.25
C GLY A 156 2.73 12.61 24.69
N GLU A 157 2.05 11.77 23.89
CA GLU A 157 1.92 10.35 24.16
C GLU A 157 3.07 9.55 23.52
N ARG A 158 3.41 8.41 24.12
CA ARG A 158 4.47 7.51 23.60
C ARG A 158 3.94 6.37 22.74
N ARG A 159 2.64 6.06 22.85
CA ARG A 159 2.03 4.91 22.18
C ARG A 159 1.01 5.40 21.15
N PRO A 160 0.96 4.78 19.96
CA PRO A 160 -0.06 5.13 18.98
C PRO A 160 -1.44 4.78 19.52
N PHE A 161 -2.42 5.64 19.26
CA PHE A 161 -3.84 5.36 19.54
C PHE A 161 -4.50 4.62 18.38
N LEU A 162 -3.91 4.69 17.18
CA LEU A 162 -4.32 3.95 15.99
C LEU A 162 -3.06 3.55 15.20
N GLU A 163 -2.94 2.27 14.88
CA GLU A 163 -1.82 1.73 14.11
C GLU A 163 -2.33 0.69 13.10
N TYR A 164 -1.84 0.80 11.88
CA TYR A 164 -2.02 -0.19 10.82
C TYR A 164 -0.65 -0.62 10.32
N GLY A 165 -0.44 -1.92 10.22
CA GLY A 165 0.60 -2.52 9.40
C GLY A 165 0.06 -3.89 9.03
N ALA A 166 -0.14 -4.14 7.74
CA ALA A 166 -0.86 -5.35 7.32
C ALA A 166 -0.20 -6.63 7.90
N ILE A 167 1.13 -6.63 8.00
CA ILE A 167 1.91 -7.66 8.69
C ILE A 167 3.11 -7.00 9.39
N LYS A 168 3.14 -7.08 10.73
CA LYS A 168 4.18 -6.43 11.55
C LYS A 168 5.56 -7.03 11.27
N GLY A 169 6.53 -6.16 10.96
CA GLY A 169 7.95 -6.52 10.85
C GLY A 169 8.42 -6.94 9.45
N CYS A 170 7.53 -6.99 8.46
CA CYS A 170 7.88 -7.35 7.08
C CYS A 170 8.39 -6.14 6.29
N LEU A 171 9.12 -6.42 5.21
CA LEU A 171 9.30 -5.53 4.07
C LEU A 171 8.02 -5.54 3.22
N GLN A 172 7.71 -4.42 2.55
CA GLN A 172 6.53 -4.28 1.68
C GLN A 172 6.97 -3.97 0.24
N PHE A 173 6.28 -4.55 -0.73
CA PHE A 173 6.42 -4.26 -2.16
C PHE A 173 5.03 -4.05 -2.77
N ASP A 174 4.68 -2.79 -3.06
CA ASP A 174 3.33 -2.34 -3.47
C ASP A 174 3.25 -1.88 -4.93
N ASN A 175 4.38 -1.58 -5.57
CA ASN A 175 4.47 -1.25 -7.00
C ASN A 175 4.86 -2.50 -7.81
N VAL A 176 4.06 -3.55 -7.68
CA VAL A 176 4.35 -4.86 -8.25
C VAL A 176 4.27 -4.80 -9.79
N PRO A 177 5.33 -5.19 -10.53
CA PRO A 177 5.31 -5.22 -11.98
C PRO A 177 4.30 -6.24 -12.52
N GLY A 178 3.77 -5.99 -13.71
CA GLY A 178 2.92 -6.92 -14.44
C GLY A 178 3.68 -8.16 -14.89
N TYR A 179 2.94 -9.21 -15.24
CA TYR A 179 3.49 -10.55 -15.51
C TYR A 179 4.63 -10.59 -16.53
N ASP A 180 4.52 -9.73 -17.55
CA ASP A 180 5.44 -9.61 -18.68
C ASP A 180 6.39 -8.41 -18.61
N ASP A 181 6.29 -7.61 -17.53
CA ASP A 181 7.19 -6.50 -17.29
C ASP A 181 8.56 -6.99 -16.81
N VAL A 182 9.54 -6.08 -16.79
CA VAL A 182 10.84 -6.33 -16.18
C VAL A 182 10.67 -6.55 -14.67
N GLN A 183 11.17 -7.70 -14.21
CA GLN A 183 11.02 -8.13 -12.83
C GLN A 183 12.23 -7.72 -11.99
N VAL A 184 11.98 -7.39 -10.73
CA VAL A 184 13.03 -7.18 -9.73
C VAL A 184 13.18 -8.45 -8.92
N TYR A 185 14.33 -9.11 -9.04
CA TYR A 185 14.69 -10.29 -8.27
C TYR A 185 15.56 -9.87 -7.07
N PHE A 186 15.01 -10.03 -5.87
CA PHE A 186 15.67 -9.71 -4.60
C PHE A 186 16.55 -10.89 -4.15
N PRO A 187 17.83 -10.67 -3.83
CA PRO A 187 18.67 -11.72 -3.26
C PRO A 187 18.17 -12.09 -1.86
N THR A 188 17.84 -13.36 -1.65
CA THR A 188 17.36 -13.87 -0.36
C THR A 188 18.45 -13.86 0.71
N SER A 189 19.73 -13.76 0.33
CA SER A 189 20.85 -13.54 1.26
C SER A 189 20.80 -12.21 2.00
N LEU A 190 19.99 -11.24 1.54
CA LEU A 190 19.76 -9.96 2.23
C LEU A 190 18.56 -10.00 3.18
N PHE A 191 17.80 -11.10 3.21
CA PHE A 191 16.62 -11.23 4.06
C PHE A 191 17.05 -11.52 5.50
N ARG A 192 16.55 -10.72 6.45
CA ARG A 192 16.93 -10.77 7.87
C ARG A 192 16.17 -11.82 8.66
N ASN A 193 14.98 -12.18 8.21
CA ASN A 193 14.04 -13.06 8.87
C ASN A 193 13.84 -14.39 8.12
N MET A 194 14.54 -14.63 7.01
CA MET A 194 14.58 -15.95 6.37
C MET A 194 15.37 -16.92 7.26
N GLU A 195 14.75 -18.02 7.64
CA GLU A 195 15.44 -19.11 8.32
C GLU A 195 16.02 -20.11 7.31
N ARG A 196 17.24 -20.57 7.57
CA ARG A 196 17.85 -21.69 6.85
C ARG A 196 17.92 -22.87 7.81
N THR A 197 17.26 -23.96 7.46
CA THR A 197 17.40 -25.25 8.14
C THR A 197 18.52 -26.07 7.47
N PRO A 198 18.90 -27.24 8.00
CA PRO A 198 19.84 -28.13 7.31
C PRO A 198 19.38 -28.61 5.93
N THR A 199 18.08 -28.53 5.63
CA THR A 199 17.49 -29.12 4.41
C THR A 199 16.53 -28.20 3.67
N SER A 200 16.36 -26.94 4.12
CA SER A 200 15.36 -26.03 3.55
C SER A 200 15.65 -24.56 3.85
N ARG A 201 14.96 -23.70 3.11
CA ARG A 201 14.84 -22.26 3.39
C ARG A 201 13.38 -21.95 3.70
N VAL A 202 13.13 -21.25 4.80
CA VAL A 202 11.79 -20.90 5.29
C VAL A 202 11.59 -19.40 5.19
N PHE A 203 10.53 -19.00 4.51
CA PHE A 203 10.13 -17.61 4.32
C PHE A 203 8.75 -17.41 4.94
N ARG A 204 8.59 -16.45 5.85
CA ARG A 204 7.27 -15.93 6.20
C ARG A 204 6.95 -14.74 5.32
N MET A 205 5.77 -14.76 4.72
CA MET A 205 5.36 -13.79 3.70
C MET A 205 3.87 -13.49 3.86
N GLY A 206 3.40 -12.45 3.18
CA GLY A 206 1.99 -12.35 2.89
C GLY A 206 1.65 -11.54 1.65
N VAL A 207 0.41 -11.67 1.22
CA VAL A 207 -0.09 -11.11 -0.04
C VAL A 207 -1.47 -10.51 0.17
N VAL A 208 -1.67 -9.29 -0.30
CA VAL A 208 -2.97 -8.63 -0.41
C VAL A 208 -3.25 -8.38 -1.89
N GLY A 209 -4.42 -8.82 -2.36
CA GLY A 209 -4.88 -8.65 -3.72
C GLY A 209 -6.02 -9.60 -4.04
N LYS A 210 -6.79 -9.32 -5.09
CA LYS A 210 -8.04 -10.04 -5.37
C LYS A 210 -7.81 -11.49 -5.86
N ASN A 211 -6.80 -11.71 -6.71
CA ASN A 211 -6.50 -12.95 -7.42
C ASN A 211 -5.16 -12.84 -8.16
N ASP A 212 -4.55 -13.95 -8.57
CA ASP A 212 -3.37 -13.98 -9.44
C ASP A 212 -2.14 -13.27 -8.85
N GLY A 213 -1.79 -13.63 -7.62
CA GLY A 213 -0.51 -13.26 -7.01
C GLY A 213 0.58 -14.25 -7.42
N HIS A 214 1.64 -13.81 -8.07
CA HIS A 214 2.74 -14.68 -8.49
C HIS A 214 4.00 -14.44 -7.67
N ILE A 215 4.71 -15.52 -7.34
CA ILE A 215 6.03 -15.52 -6.71
C ILE A 215 6.96 -16.32 -7.60
N ARG A 216 8.09 -15.75 -8.00
CA ARG A 216 9.13 -16.43 -8.77
C ARG A 216 10.38 -16.57 -7.93
N PHE A 217 11.07 -17.70 -8.01
CA PHE A 217 12.39 -17.83 -7.40
C PHE A 217 13.34 -18.69 -8.21
N GLY A 218 14.64 -18.42 -8.06
CA GLY A 218 15.71 -19.13 -8.75
C GLY A 218 17.10 -18.67 -8.32
N ARG A 219 18.10 -19.02 -9.12
CA ARG A 219 19.53 -18.83 -8.85
C ARG A 219 20.11 -17.45 -9.23
N SER A 220 19.38 -16.66 -10.00
CA SER A 220 19.92 -15.45 -10.64
C SER A 220 18.97 -14.27 -10.52
N ALA A 221 19.55 -13.07 -10.37
CA ALA A 221 18.83 -11.81 -10.46
C ALA A 221 18.29 -11.52 -11.88
N PHE A 222 18.84 -12.19 -12.90
CA PHE A 222 18.52 -11.97 -14.32
C PHE A 222 18.27 -13.31 -15.02
N PRO A 223 17.12 -13.97 -14.78
CA PRO A 223 16.88 -15.32 -15.26
C PRO A 223 16.39 -15.38 -16.73
N TYR A 224 16.77 -14.41 -17.57
CA TYR A 224 16.45 -14.49 -19.00
C TYR A 224 17.22 -15.64 -19.65
N GLY A 225 16.52 -16.52 -20.35
CA GLY A 225 17.06 -17.79 -20.86
C GLY A 225 17.21 -18.89 -19.82
N ASP A 226 16.99 -18.59 -18.54
CA ASP A 226 17.02 -19.54 -17.43
C ASP A 226 15.59 -19.94 -17.02
N THR A 227 15.49 -21.07 -16.32
CA THR A 227 14.23 -21.53 -15.72
C THR A 227 14.16 -21.08 -14.26
N VAL A 228 13.02 -20.51 -13.87
CA VAL A 228 12.65 -20.23 -12.47
C VAL A 228 11.46 -21.08 -12.06
N VAL A 229 11.31 -21.29 -10.76
CA VAL A 229 10.04 -21.78 -10.20
C VAL A 229 9.11 -20.59 -10.09
N GLU A 230 7.86 -20.78 -10.49
CA GLU A 230 6.79 -19.83 -10.23
C GLU A 230 5.66 -20.50 -9.46
N ILE A 231 5.19 -19.80 -8.44
CA ILE A 231 4.00 -20.10 -7.68
C ILE A 231 2.94 -19.09 -8.06
N VAL A 232 1.76 -19.57 -8.46
CA VAL A 232 0.55 -18.78 -8.68
C VAL A 232 -0.36 -18.99 -7.48
N LEU A 233 -0.64 -17.93 -6.74
CA LEU A 233 -1.59 -17.89 -5.63
C LEU A 233 -2.94 -17.36 -6.13
N SER A 234 -4.01 -18.12 -5.87
CA SER A 234 -5.37 -17.69 -6.23
C SER A 234 -5.53 -17.31 -7.70
N GLY A 235 -4.95 -18.11 -8.60
CA GLY A 235 -5.16 -17.97 -10.02
C GLY A 235 -6.58 -18.37 -10.45
N TRP A 236 -6.88 -18.13 -11.73
CA TRP A 236 -8.18 -18.45 -12.37
C TRP A 236 -9.35 -17.88 -11.56
N ALA A 237 -9.33 -16.57 -11.36
CA ALA A 237 -10.34 -15.85 -10.57
C ALA A 237 -10.45 -16.38 -9.12
N ASN A 238 -9.30 -16.58 -8.45
CA ASN A 238 -9.24 -16.96 -7.04
C ASN A 238 -9.84 -18.35 -6.75
N THR A 239 -9.62 -19.31 -7.65
CA THR A 239 -10.15 -20.68 -7.51
C THR A 239 -9.07 -21.73 -7.25
N LYS A 240 -7.83 -21.50 -7.71
CA LYS A 240 -6.74 -22.47 -7.64
C LYS A 240 -5.40 -21.82 -7.34
N SER A 241 -4.45 -22.62 -6.87
CA SER A 241 -3.03 -22.27 -6.83
C SER A 241 -2.25 -23.27 -7.67
N ALA A 242 -1.12 -22.84 -8.23
CA ALA A 242 -0.31 -23.69 -9.10
C ALA A 242 1.19 -23.44 -8.89
N GLY A 243 1.97 -24.51 -9.01
CA GLY A 243 3.42 -24.48 -9.10
C GLY A 243 3.79 -24.80 -10.54
N ARG A 244 4.67 -24.00 -11.13
CA ARG A 244 5.11 -24.17 -12.52
C ARG A 244 6.58 -23.82 -12.67
N LEU A 245 7.18 -24.34 -13.74
CA LEU A 245 8.45 -23.82 -14.25
C LEU A 245 8.15 -22.71 -15.24
N GLN A 246 8.83 -21.59 -15.09
CA GLN A 246 8.73 -20.46 -15.99
C GLN A 246 10.09 -20.22 -16.63
N THR A 247 10.13 -20.14 -17.97
CA THR A 247 11.32 -19.72 -18.72
C THR A 247 10.95 -18.52 -19.57
N ARG A 248 11.78 -17.48 -19.54
CA ARG A 248 11.55 -16.26 -20.35
C ARG A 248 12.64 -16.16 -21.40
N GLY A 249 12.25 -16.23 -22.67
CA GLY A 249 13.17 -16.07 -23.80
C GLY A 249 13.68 -14.63 -23.93
N MET A 250 14.69 -14.44 -24.77
CA MET A 250 15.21 -13.10 -25.13
C MET A 250 14.18 -12.24 -25.87
N ASP A 251 13.17 -12.87 -26.47
CA ASP A 251 12.01 -12.21 -27.09
C ASP A 251 10.91 -11.84 -26.08
N ASN A 252 11.21 -11.95 -24.79
CA ASN A 252 10.29 -11.74 -23.67
C ASN A 252 9.07 -12.68 -23.66
N LYS A 253 9.07 -13.79 -24.40
CA LYS A 253 7.97 -14.76 -24.32
C LYS A 253 8.15 -15.69 -23.13
N ALA A 254 7.08 -15.84 -22.36
CA ALA A 254 7.03 -16.79 -21.26
C ALA A 254 6.62 -18.18 -21.78
N ASN A 255 7.40 -19.20 -21.41
CA ASN A 255 6.99 -20.59 -21.47
C ASN A 255 6.76 -21.11 -20.06
N ASN A 256 5.58 -21.70 -19.84
CA ASN A 256 5.10 -22.15 -18.54
C ASN A 256 4.84 -23.65 -18.57
N VAL A 257 5.54 -24.42 -17.75
CA VAL A 257 5.32 -25.87 -17.61
C VAL A 257 4.71 -26.13 -16.23
N LEU A 258 3.47 -26.59 -16.20
CA LEU A 258 2.77 -26.91 -14.95
C LEU A 258 3.46 -28.08 -14.24
N LEU A 259 3.72 -27.90 -12.94
CA LEU A 259 4.19 -28.97 -12.06
C LEU A 259 3.03 -29.57 -11.27
N GLN A 260 2.19 -28.71 -10.69
CA GLN A 260 1.02 -29.09 -9.89
C GLN A 260 0.04 -27.93 -9.85
N ASP A 261 -1.26 -28.21 -9.80
CA ASP A 261 -2.29 -27.28 -9.34
C ASP A 261 -3.13 -27.89 -8.20
N ALA A 262 -3.80 -27.03 -7.43
CA ALA A 262 -4.75 -27.47 -6.42
C ALA A 262 -5.89 -26.45 -6.27
N PRO A 263 -7.12 -26.89 -5.94
CA PRO A 263 -8.20 -25.99 -5.57
C PRO A 263 -7.85 -25.19 -4.30
N THR A 264 -7.85 -23.87 -4.39
CA THR A 264 -7.64 -22.95 -3.26
C THR A 264 -8.64 -21.79 -3.35
N PRO A 265 -9.95 -22.06 -3.26
CA PRO A 265 -10.97 -21.05 -3.50
C PRO A 265 -10.94 -19.95 -2.45
N ARG A 266 -11.04 -18.69 -2.90
CA ARG A 266 -11.08 -17.50 -2.03
C ARG A 266 -9.88 -17.42 -1.08
N LEU A 267 -8.70 -17.83 -1.57
CA LEU A 267 -7.47 -17.83 -0.79
C LEU A 267 -6.90 -16.41 -0.61
N LEU A 268 -6.92 -15.57 -1.66
CA LEU A 268 -6.52 -14.16 -1.58
C LEU A 268 -7.72 -13.22 -1.38
N SER A 269 -7.44 -12.01 -0.89
CA SER A 269 -8.41 -10.94 -0.68
C SER A 269 -7.76 -9.57 -0.95
N ASP A 270 -8.54 -8.66 -1.54
CA ASP A 270 -8.19 -7.25 -1.76
C ASP A 270 -8.00 -6.44 -0.47
N SER A 271 -8.47 -6.97 0.66
CA SER A 271 -8.60 -6.25 1.92
C SER A 271 -7.90 -6.93 3.08
N ARG A 272 -7.65 -8.24 2.97
CA ARG A 272 -7.08 -9.06 4.05
C ARG A 272 -5.83 -9.77 3.55
N PRO A 273 -4.68 -9.62 4.23
CA PRO A 273 -3.47 -10.33 3.84
C PRO A 273 -3.65 -11.83 4.05
N LEU A 274 -3.35 -12.62 3.03
CA LEU A 274 -2.95 -14.00 3.23
C LEU A 274 -1.56 -13.98 3.84
N VAL A 275 -1.40 -14.46 5.07
CA VAL A 275 -0.08 -14.67 5.69
C VAL A 275 0.23 -16.15 5.68
N PHE A 276 1.43 -16.51 5.23
CA PHE A 276 1.83 -17.90 5.08
C PHE A 276 3.35 -18.06 5.19
N LYS A 277 3.75 -19.28 5.52
CA LYS A 277 5.11 -19.77 5.41
C LYS A 277 5.27 -20.49 4.08
N MET A 278 6.31 -20.13 3.34
CA MET A 278 6.81 -20.87 2.20
C MET A 278 8.10 -21.55 2.62
N GLU A 279 8.13 -22.87 2.52
CA GLU A 279 9.33 -23.66 2.75
C GLU A 279 9.79 -24.30 1.44
N VAL A 280 11.05 -24.05 1.09
CA VAL A 280 11.70 -24.59 -0.11
C VAL A 280 12.77 -25.56 0.35
N PHE A 281 12.52 -26.85 0.17
CA PHE A 281 13.43 -27.92 0.55
C PHE A 281 14.49 -28.15 -0.52
N ASP A 282 15.68 -28.56 -0.10
CA ASP A 282 16.81 -28.83 -0.98
C ASP A 282 16.57 -30.07 -1.88
N ASP A 283 15.58 -30.90 -1.57
CA ASP A 283 15.13 -32.03 -2.40
C ASP A 283 14.10 -31.64 -3.48
N GLY A 284 13.78 -30.34 -3.57
CA GLY A 284 12.85 -29.78 -4.54
C GLY A 284 11.38 -29.77 -4.12
N LEU A 285 11.05 -30.20 -2.89
CA LEU A 285 9.72 -29.99 -2.33
C LEU A 285 9.52 -28.50 -2.00
N VAL A 286 8.33 -27.98 -2.31
CA VAL A 286 7.90 -26.64 -1.93
C VAL A 286 6.56 -26.75 -1.23
N GLN A 287 6.45 -26.17 -0.02
CA GLN A 287 5.24 -26.20 0.78
C GLN A 287 4.81 -24.79 1.17
N LEU A 288 3.52 -24.50 1.00
CA LEU A 288 2.88 -23.28 1.45
C LEU A 288 1.89 -23.59 2.55
N THR A 289 2.16 -23.07 3.74
CA THR A 289 1.37 -23.32 4.95
C THR A 289 0.86 -21.99 5.48
N ARG A 290 -0.45 -21.85 5.68
CA ARG A 290 -1.01 -20.63 6.27
C ARG A 290 -0.39 -20.37 7.63
N ASP A 291 -0.23 -19.10 7.98
CA ASP A 291 0.34 -18.72 9.26
C ASP A 291 -0.46 -19.36 10.41
N ARG A 292 0.24 -19.98 11.37
CA ARG A 292 -0.34 -20.74 12.50
C ARG A 292 -1.08 -22.03 12.14
N GLU A 293 -1.13 -22.41 10.87
CA GLU A 293 -1.56 -23.75 10.46
C GLU A 293 -0.35 -24.69 10.39
N ILE A 294 -0.62 -25.99 10.45
CA ILE A 294 0.41 -27.05 10.42
C ILE A 294 0.42 -27.74 9.06
N ARG A 295 -0.73 -27.80 8.38
CA ARG A 295 -0.87 -28.49 7.10
C ARG A 295 -0.70 -27.50 5.95
N PRO A 296 0.09 -27.84 4.92
CA PRO A 296 0.19 -27.00 3.74
C PRO A 296 -1.18 -26.93 3.03
N PHE A 297 -1.53 -25.74 2.56
CA PHE A 297 -2.69 -25.56 1.69
C PHE A 297 -2.32 -25.80 0.22
N PHE A 298 -1.02 -25.76 -0.10
CA PHE A 298 -0.50 -26.04 -1.42
C PHE A 298 0.93 -26.58 -1.31
N GLU A 299 1.26 -27.59 -2.10
CA GLU A 299 2.60 -28.14 -2.20
C GLU A 299 2.84 -28.76 -3.58
N PHE A 300 4.12 -28.83 -3.97
CA PHE A 300 4.55 -29.50 -5.19
C PHE A 300 6.02 -29.91 -5.06
N LYS A 301 6.46 -30.85 -5.89
CA LYS A 301 7.84 -31.34 -5.89
C LYS A 301 8.46 -31.24 -7.28
N TYR A 302 9.68 -30.72 -7.35
CA TYR A 302 10.47 -30.70 -8.57
C TYR A 302 11.94 -31.00 -8.27
N SER A 303 12.34 -32.25 -8.54
CA SER A 303 13.60 -32.85 -8.09
C SER A 303 14.84 -32.49 -8.91
N LYS A 304 14.84 -31.39 -9.68
CA LYS A 304 16.04 -30.97 -10.40
C LYS A 304 16.95 -30.15 -9.48
N ALA A 305 18.16 -30.64 -9.28
CA ALA A 305 19.14 -30.20 -8.27
C ALA A 305 19.56 -28.71 -8.32
N ASP A 306 19.22 -27.97 -9.38
CA ASP A 306 19.75 -26.62 -9.63
C ASP A 306 18.80 -25.47 -9.26
N LEU A 307 17.59 -25.75 -8.74
CA LEU A 307 16.64 -24.70 -8.37
C LEU A 307 16.73 -24.36 -6.89
N THR A 308 17.55 -23.36 -6.59
CA THR A 308 17.66 -22.75 -5.26
C THR A 308 16.82 -21.47 -5.20
N ALA A 309 16.26 -21.15 -4.02
CA ALA A 309 15.61 -19.86 -3.75
C ALA A 309 16.64 -18.81 -3.34
N GLU A 310 17.63 -18.54 -4.20
CA GLU A 310 18.67 -17.52 -3.95
C GLU A 310 18.19 -16.11 -4.31
N TYR A 311 17.28 -16.02 -5.26
CA TYR A 311 16.61 -14.81 -5.66
C TYR A 311 15.11 -15.04 -5.72
N ILE A 312 14.33 -14.03 -5.33
CA ILE A 312 12.87 -14.06 -5.35
C ILE A 312 12.32 -12.80 -5.99
N ALA A 313 11.26 -12.95 -6.79
CA ALA A 313 10.54 -11.84 -7.40
C ALA A 313 9.04 -11.99 -7.17
N PHE A 314 8.34 -10.86 -7.22
CA PHE A 314 6.90 -10.77 -7.07
C PHE A 314 6.30 -10.12 -8.31
N THR A 315 5.25 -10.71 -8.85
CA THR A 315 4.56 -10.18 -10.04
C THR A 315 3.06 -10.35 -9.92
N LYS A 316 2.32 -9.54 -10.68
CA LYS A 316 0.86 -9.63 -10.78
C LYS A 316 0.41 -9.97 -12.20
N TRP A 317 -0.80 -10.50 -12.36
CA TRP A 317 -1.42 -10.65 -13.67
C TRP A 317 -2.10 -9.34 -14.09
N ASP A 318 -3.31 -9.09 -13.59
CA ASP A 318 -4.18 -7.97 -14.02
C ASP A 318 -4.69 -7.10 -12.86
N VAL A 319 -4.50 -7.52 -11.60
CA VAL A 319 -4.98 -6.79 -10.42
C VAL A 319 -3.84 -6.27 -9.55
N ASN A 320 -4.08 -5.16 -8.85
CA ASN A 320 -3.10 -4.60 -7.93
C ASN A 320 -2.83 -5.56 -6.76
N MET A 321 -1.55 -5.64 -6.39
CA MET A 321 -1.03 -6.57 -5.40
C MET A 321 -0.10 -5.83 -4.45
N ILE A 322 -0.09 -6.25 -3.18
CA ILE A 322 0.92 -5.87 -2.21
C ILE A 322 1.52 -7.14 -1.65
N TYR A 323 2.84 -7.25 -1.73
CA TYR A 323 3.60 -8.34 -1.11
C TYR A 323 4.27 -7.86 0.15
N PHE A 324 4.21 -8.70 1.16
CA PHE A 324 4.93 -8.58 2.41
C PHE A 324 5.93 -9.72 2.46
N TYR A 325 7.21 -9.42 2.61
CA TYR A 325 8.27 -10.41 2.54
C TYR A 325 9.32 -10.12 3.59
N ASP A 326 10.22 -11.09 3.80
CA ASP A 326 11.20 -11.02 4.88
C ASP A 326 10.52 -10.73 6.24
N CYS A 327 9.42 -11.42 6.53
CA CYS A 327 8.66 -11.26 7.77
C CYS A 327 9.29 -12.07 8.91
N PRO A 328 9.26 -11.58 10.16
CA PRO A 328 9.62 -12.38 11.34
C PRO A 328 8.80 -13.66 11.39
N LEU A 329 9.46 -14.81 11.57
CA LEU A 329 8.88 -16.16 11.59
C LEU A 329 8.03 -16.45 12.83
#